data_AF-A0A2D6BHG5-F1
#
_entry.id   AF-A0A2D6BHG5-F1
#
_cell.length_a   1.000
_cell.length_b   1.000
_cell.length_c   1.000
_cell.angle_alpha   90.00
_cell.angle_beta   90.00
_cell.angle_gamma   90.00
#
_symmetry.space_group_name_H-M   'P 1'
#
loop_
_entity.id
_entity.type
_entity.pdbx_description
1 polymer ?
#
loop_
_entity_poly.entity_id
_entity_poly.type
_entity_poly.pdbx_seq_one_letter_code
_entity_poly.pdbx_strand_id
1 'polypeptide(L)'
;MIKVLEGTSQRLDQLTPLHFYNPNLSEFVRRPARFLFESLTYAPAVAVELARQIPELPEALGPALRASAKKPSYTRAEEVAMQVIEHVAPRREPPSLMRQIPTGVFDNRGLELWLRSSLERLRLPNDFRAFQQKRDKELYLAACDLDTAGRAVLGHDENADLSISQAVQASTALPFFFKPARIGGVDYIDGGIRNTANIDVAIEKGADLIICYNPFRPFLNRRDDEEAFAAGTPLAERGLFTVANQVFRTLVHSRLRIAIQRYVSDTRFRGDILLLEPREHDAEFFGTNPLAFWKRADSIRQGFESVRVSIESNYDEVAPLLARYGLEMDRSSARRRARRLRSKQGWRVSSQETAPRPAPATRLHVVGA
;
A
#
# COMPACT_ATOMS: atom_id res chain seq x y z
N MET A 1 17.59 -9.04 -9.37
CA MET A 1 16.14 -8.89 -9.64
C MET A 1 15.76 -9.24 -11.07
N ILE A 2 16.31 -8.60 -12.11
CA ILE A 2 15.93 -8.88 -13.52
C ILE A 2 15.95 -10.39 -13.86
N LYS A 3 17.06 -11.08 -13.55
CA LYS A 3 17.18 -12.54 -13.75
C LYS A 3 16.13 -13.37 -13.01
N VAL A 4 15.62 -12.88 -11.88
CA VAL A 4 14.60 -13.56 -11.07
C VAL A 4 13.25 -13.49 -11.78
N LEU A 5 12.92 -12.33 -12.37
CA LEU A 5 11.67 -12.11 -13.11
C LEU A 5 11.66 -12.78 -14.50
N GLU A 6 12.85 -13.00 -15.06
CA GLU A 6 13.07 -13.73 -16.32
C GLU A 6 13.21 -15.25 -16.12
N GLY A 7 13.36 -15.74 -14.88
CA GLY A 7 13.62 -17.15 -14.59
C GLY A 7 15.05 -17.61 -14.92
N THR A 8 15.96 -16.68 -15.24
CA THR A 8 17.38 -16.96 -15.55
C THR A 8 18.29 -16.91 -14.33
N SER A 9 17.72 -16.73 -13.14
CA SER A 9 18.46 -16.63 -11.88
C SER A 9 18.88 -18.00 -11.37
N GLN A 10 20.19 -18.21 -11.24
CA GLN A 10 20.72 -19.41 -10.59
C GLN A 10 20.59 -19.36 -9.05
N ARG A 11 20.34 -18.17 -8.47
CA ARG A 11 20.35 -17.94 -7.01
C ARG A 11 18.98 -17.84 -6.35
N LEU A 12 17.94 -17.51 -7.12
CA LEU A 12 16.59 -17.22 -6.61
C LEU A 12 15.54 -17.75 -7.57
N ASP A 13 14.43 -18.27 -7.02
CA ASP A 13 13.38 -18.91 -7.82
C ASP A 13 12.64 -17.86 -8.62
N GLN A 14 12.10 -18.27 -9.76
CA GLN A 14 11.33 -17.34 -10.58
C GLN A 14 10.10 -16.86 -9.80
N LEU A 15 9.94 -15.54 -9.69
CA LEU A 15 8.69 -14.97 -9.25
C LEU A 15 7.70 -15.12 -10.42
N THR A 16 6.59 -15.83 -10.21
CA THR A 16 5.59 -16.10 -11.23
C THR A 16 4.32 -15.28 -10.98
N PRO A 17 3.46 -15.09 -12.00
CA PRO A 17 2.16 -14.46 -11.82
C PRO A 17 1.30 -15.14 -10.75
N LEU A 18 1.45 -16.45 -10.54
CA LEU A 18 0.67 -17.21 -9.56
C LEU A 18 0.97 -16.77 -8.11
N HIS A 19 2.17 -16.28 -7.83
CA HIS A 19 2.50 -15.72 -6.50
C HIS A 19 1.82 -14.37 -6.27
N PHE A 20 1.46 -13.65 -7.33
CA PHE A 20 0.91 -12.29 -7.27
C PHE A 20 -0.62 -12.24 -7.48
N TYR A 21 -1.17 -13.17 -8.26
CA TYR A 21 -2.60 -13.25 -8.59
C TYR A 21 -3.24 -14.54 -8.08
N ASN A 22 -2.85 -14.98 -6.88
CA ASN A 22 -3.49 -16.12 -6.22
C ASN A 22 -4.93 -15.72 -5.81
N PRO A 23 -5.99 -16.31 -6.39
CA PRO A 23 -7.36 -15.87 -6.11
C PRO A 23 -7.75 -16.10 -4.65
N ASN A 24 -8.51 -15.18 -4.07
CA ASN A 24 -9.02 -15.28 -2.70
C ASN A 24 -10.19 -16.27 -2.56
N LEU A 25 -10.02 -17.51 -3.02
CA LEU A 25 -11.07 -18.53 -3.05
C LEU A 25 -11.70 -18.76 -1.67
N SER A 26 -10.92 -18.61 -0.61
CA SER A 26 -11.41 -18.74 0.76
C SER A 26 -12.55 -17.79 1.07
N GLU A 27 -12.47 -16.51 0.67
CA GLU A 27 -13.56 -15.56 0.94
C GLU A 27 -14.68 -15.67 -0.09
N PHE A 28 -14.34 -15.88 -1.37
CA PHE A 28 -15.33 -16.06 -2.44
C PHE A 28 -16.26 -17.25 -2.19
N VAL A 29 -15.81 -18.29 -1.48
CA VAL A 29 -16.64 -19.45 -1.11
C VAL A 29 -17.24 -19.30 0.28
N ARG A 30 -16.42 -18.96 1.29
CA ARG A 30 -16.86 -18.97 2.70
C ARG A 30 -17.87 -17.89 3.02
N ARG A 31 -17.76 -16.69 2.43
CA ARG A 31 -18.68 -15.58 2.71
C ARG A 31 -20.10 -15.88 2.18
N PRO A 32 -20.31 -16.20 0.90
CA PRO A 32 -21.64 -16.59 0.42
C PRO A 32 -22.24 -17.80 1.16
N ALA A 33 -21.43 -18.81 1.49
CA ALA A 33 -21.90 -19.96 2.27
C ALA A 33 -22.36 -19.55 3.67
N ARG A 34 -21.61 -18.66 4.34
CA ARG A 34 -21.98 -18.09 5.64
C ARG A 34 -23.25 -17.26 5.54
N PHE A 35 -23.42 -16.46 4.49
CA PHE A 35 -24.65 -15.72 4.24
C PHE A 35 -25.86 -16.63 4.13
N LEU A 36 -25.75 -17.71 3.36
CA LEU A 36 -26.83 -18.66 3.18
C LEU A 36 -27.20 -19.30 4.52
N PHE A 37 -26.21 -19.71 5.31
CA PHE A 37 -26.43 -20.24 6.64
C PHE A 37 -27.08 -19.21 7.58
N GLU A 38 -26.57 -17.99 7.64
CA GLU A 38 -27.13 -16.90 8.45
C GLU A 38 -28.56 -16.56 8.01
N SER A 39 -28.85 -16.55 6.71
CA SER A 39 -30.18 -16.28 6.17
C SER A 39 -31.19 -17.39 6.50
N LEU A 40 -30.78 -18.66 6.35
CA LEU A 40 -31.62 -19.81 6.68
C LEU A 40 -31.87 -19.93 8.18
N THR A 41 -30.90 -19.53 9.02
CA THR A 41 -31.01 -19.62 10.49
C THR A 41 -31.64 -18.39 11.12
N TYR A 42 -31.67 -17.23 10.44
CA TYR A 42 -32.18 -15.98 11.00
C TYR A 42 -33.65 -16.06 11.42
N ALA A 43 -34.57 -16.41 10.51
CA ALA A 43 -36.00 -16.43 10.82
C ALA A 43 -36.37 -17.45 11.93
N PRO A 44 -35.87 -18.71 11.91
CA PRO A 44 -36.08 -19.63 13.03
C PRO A 44 -35.50 -19.11 14.35
N ALA A 45 -34.32 -18.50 14.32
CA ALA A 45 -33.65 -18.02 15.51
C ALA A 45 -34.37 -16.81 16.14
N VAL A 46 -34.89 -15.90 15.31
CA VAL A 46 -35.76 -14.78 15.75
C VAL A 46 -37.08 -15.31 16.31
N ALA A 47 -37.69 -16.32 15.67
CA ALA A 47 -38.93 -16.92 16.18
C ALA A 47 -38.75 -17.57 17.55
N VAL A 48 -37.64 -18.27 17.79
CA VAL A 48 -37.31 -18.86 19.11
C VAL A 48 -37.04 -17.76 20.15
N GLU A 49 -36.36 -16.67 19.76
CA GLU A 49 -36.08 -15.55 20.64
C GLU A 49 -37.38 -14.84 21.07
N LEU A 50 -38.27 -14.58 20.11
CA LEU A 50 -39.61 -14.02 20.37
C LEU A 50 -40.44 -14.95 21.26
N ALA A 51 -40.43 -16.26 20.99
CA ALA A 51 -41.14 -17.25 21.80
C ALA A 51 -40.68 -17.27 23.26
N ARG A 52 -39.40 -16.99 23.52
CA ARG A 52 -38.85 -16.87 24.89
C ARG A 52 -39.19 -15.54 25.56
N GLN A 53 -39.41 -14.48 24.79
CA GLN A 53 -39.76 -13.15 25.30
C GLN A 53 -41.26 -12.99 25.57
N ILE A 54 -42.11 -13.75 24.86
CA ILE A 54 -43.58 -13.69 25.01
C ILE A 54 -44.07 -13.84 26.47
N PRO A 55 -43.54 -14.78 27.28
CA PRO A 55 -43.95 -14.94 28.68
C PRO A 55 -43.60 -13.75 29.59
N GLU A 56 -42.57 -12.96 29.25
CA GLU A 56 -42.08 -11.83 30.06
C GLU A 56 -42.75 -10.50 29.67
N LEU A 57 -43.39 -10.44 28.49
CA LEU A 57 -44.12 -9.26 28.00
C LEU A 57 -45.17 -8.69 28.98
N PRO A 58 -46.00 -9.49 29.68
CA PRO A 58 -47.01 -8.97 30.59
C PRO A 58 -46.40 -8.25 31.80
N GLU A 59 -45.26 -8.72 32.29
CA GLU A 59 -44.54 -8.09 33.41
C GLU A 59 -43.83 -6.82 32.97
N ALA A 60 -43.18 -6.84 31.79
CA ALA A 60 -42.48 -5.70 31.22
C ALA A 60 -43.43 -4.55 30.85
N LEU A 61 -44.56 -4.85 30.20
CA LEU A 61 -45.52 -3.86 29.72
C LEU A 61 -46.54 -3.43 30.77
N GLY A 62 -46.73 -4.22 31.83
CA GLY A 62 -47.74 -4.00 32.87
C GLY A 62 -47.72 -2.59 33.50
N PRO A 63 -46.55 -2.02 33.86
CA PRO A 63 -46.46 -0.65 34.39
C PRO A 63 -46.86 0.42 33.36
N ALA A 64 -46.35 0.33 32.12
CA ALA A 64 -46.62 1.30 31.07
C ALA A 64 -48.08 1.25 30.60
N LEU A 65 -48.67 0.05 30.48
CA LEU A 65 -50.09 -0.14 30.15
C LEU A 65 -51.01 0.43 31.25
N ARG A 66 -50.70 0.20 32.53
CA ARG A 66 -51.46 0.79 33.65
C ARG A 66 -51.34 2.31 33.70
N ALA A 67 -50.16 2.85 33.42
CA ALA A 67 -49.95 4.29 33.37
C ALA A 67 -50.71 4.95 32.21
N SER A 68 -50.75 4.31 31.05
CA SER A 68 -51.51 4.76 29.87
C SER A 68 -53.03 4.68 30.12
N ALA A 69 -53.52 3.58 30.71
CA ALA A 69 -54.94 3.41 31.04
C ALA A 69 -55.47 4.42 32.07
N LYS A 70 -54.65 4.85 33.05
CA LYS A 70 -55.05 5.83 34.07
C LYS A 70 -55.14 7.26 33.56
N LYS A 71 -54.30 7.65 32.59
CA LYS A 71 -54.35 8.97 31.94
C LYS A 71 -53.95 8.82 30.46
N PRO A 72 -54.93 8.70 29.55
CA PRO A 72 -54.65 8.56 28.13
C PRO A 72 -53.92 9.80 27.60
N SER A 73 -52.77 9.60 26.97
CA SER A 73 -51.98 10.63 26.30
C SER A 73 -51.16 10.00 25.18
N TYR A 74 -50.89 10.76 24.13
CA TYR A 74 -50.09 10.32 22.98
C TYR A 74 -48.69 9.86 23.42
N THR A 75 -48.03 10.61 24.30
CA THR A 75 -46.70 10.29 24.84
C THR A 75 -46.66 8.94 25.56
N ARG A 76 -47.75 8.56 26.26
CA ARG A 76 -47.81 7.28 26.98
C ARG A 76 -48.16 6.09 26.08
N ALA A 77 -48.92 6.34 25.03
CA ALA A 77 -49.12 5.34 23.98
C ALA A 77 -47.81 5.06 23.23
N GLU A 78 -47.01 6.09 22.99
CA GLU A 78 -45.67 5.98 22.42
C GLU A 78 -44.70 5.24 23.35
N GLU A 79 -44.69 5.52 24.65
CA GLU A 79 -43.90 4.76 25.65
C GLU A 79 -44.22 3.26 25.64
N VAL A 80 -45.51 2.89 25.60
CA VAL A 80 -45.93 1.48 25.49
C VAL A 80 -45.45 0.88 24.17
N ALA A 81 -45.64 1.57 23.05
CA ALA A 81 -45.20 1.09 21.75
C ALA A 81 -43.68 0.88 21.68
N MET A 82 -42.90 1.82 22.23
CA MET A 82 -41.44 1.70 22.30
C MET A 82 -41.01 0.54 23.19
N GLN A 83 -41.65 0.32 24.34
CA GLN A 83 -41.36 -0.85 25.19
C GLN A 83 -41.70 -2.18 24.52
N VAL A 84 -42.79 -2.24 23.74
CA VAL A 84 -43.11 -3.41 22.90
C VAL A 84 -42.02 -3.60 21.85
N ILE A 85 -41.63 -2.55 21.13
CA ILE A 85 -40.58 -2.61 20.12
C ILE A 85 -39.25 -3.05 20.73
N GLU A 86 -38.83 -2.50 21.86
CA GLU A 86 -37.58 -2.88 22.54
C GLU A 86 -37.59 -4.33 23.03
N HIS A 87 -38.75 -4.84 23.50
CA HIS A 87 -38.87 -6.23 23.95
C HIS A 87 -38.98 -7.23 22.80
N VAL A 88 -39.51 -6.82 21.65
CA VAL A 88 -39.80 -7.69 20.49
C VAL A 88 -38.72 -7.56 19.40
N ALA A 89 -37.96 -6.46 19.40
CA ALA A 89 -36.90 -6.25 18.42
C ALA A 89 -35.85 -7.35 18.55
N PRO A 90 -35.53 -8.04 17.44
CA PRO A 90 -34.51 -9.07 17.48
C PRO A 90 -33.17 -8.43 17.87
N ARG A 91 -32.49 -9.02 18.86
CA ARG A 91 -31.14 -8.57 19.26
C ARG A 91 -30.08 -8.94 18.23
N ARG A 92 -30.44 -9.79 17.27
CA ARG A 92 -29.59 -10.23 16.16
C ARG A 92 -29.69 -9.25 15.01
N GLU A 93 -28.53 -8.87 14.47
CA GLU A 93 -28.47 -8.12 13.22
C GLU A 93 -28.94 -8.98 12.05
N PRO A 94 -29.71 -8.41 11.10
CA PRO A 94 -30.09 -9.12 9.90
C PRO A 94 -28.86 -9.46 9.05
N PRO A 95 -28.87 -10.62 8.35
CA PRO A 95 -27.79 -10.98 7.44
C PRO A 95 -27.64 -9.90 6.36
N SER A 96 -26.42 -9.37 6.23
CA SER A 96 -26.13 -8.28 5.29
C SER A 96 -25.41 -8.79 4.05
N LEU A 97 -25.95 -8.45 2.87
CA LEU A 97 -25.32 -8.77 1.59
C LEU A 97 -23.96 -8.07 1.43
N MET A 98 -23.80 -6.86 1.99
CA MET A 98 -22.55 -6.10 1.89
C MET A 98 -21.39 -6.77 2.65
N ARG A 99 -21.67 -7.51 3.74
CA ARG A 99 -20.64 -8.30 4.45
C ARG A 99 -20.08 -9.45 3.61
N GLN A 100 -20.73 -9.79 2.50
CA GLN A 100 -20.34 -10.92 1.66
C GLN A 100 -19.39 -10.56 0.54
N ILE A 101 -19.23 -9.26 0.26
CA ILE A 101 -18.23 -8.78 -0.69
C ILE A 101 -16.85 -9.14 -0.13
N PRO A 102 -16.00 -9.85 -0.90
CA PRO A 102 -14.63 -10.16 -0.49
C PRO A 102 -13.85 -8.89 -0.16
N THR A 103 -12.96 -8.98 0.82
CA THR A 103 -12.14 -7.83 1.24
C THR A 103 -11.02 -7.52 0.26
N GLY A 104 -10.68 -8.47 -0.60
CA GLY A 104 -9.79 -8.29 -1.73
C GLY A 104 -9.93 -9.44 -2.74
N VAL A 105 -9.46 -9.18 -3.97
CA VAL A 105 -9.55 -10.13 -5.08
C VAL A 105 -8.54 -11.27 -4.94
N PHE A 106 -7.33 -10.94 -4.47
CA PHE A 106 -6.19 -11.85 -4.39
C PHE A 106 -5.70 -12.06 -2.95
N ASP A 107 -4.91 -13.12 -2.75
CA ASP A 107 -4.21 -13.46 -1.50
C ASP A 107 -2.69 -13.45 -1.76
N ASN A 108 -1.96 -12.55 -1.11
CA ASN A 108 -0.51 -12.42 -1.29
C ASN A 108 0.32 -13.44 -0.49
N ARG A 109 -0.27 -14.47 0.13
CA ARG A 109 0.47 -15.56 0.79
C ARG A 109 1.46 -16.26 -0.15
N GLY A 110 1.18 -16.31 -1.45
CA GLY A 110 2.12 -16.83 -2.44
C GLY A 110 3.45 -16.08 -2.47
N LEU A 111 3.43 -14.76 -2.26
CA LEU A 111 4.63 -13.92 -2.17
C LEU A 111 5.43 -14.20 -0.90
N GLU A 112 4.75 -14.43 0.23
CA GLU A 112 5.36 -14.82 1.50
C GLU A 112 6.17 -16.12 1.36
N LEU A 113 5.52 -17.17 0.83
CA LEU A 113 6.14 -18.49 0.65
C LEU A 113 7.32 -18.42 -0.31
N TRP A 114 7.18 -17.70 -1.42
CA TRP A 114 8.27 -17.50 -2.38
C TRP A 114 9.46 -16.75 -1.75
N LEU A 115 9.21 -15.73 -0.93
CA LEU A 115 10.29 -14.98 -0.28
C LEU A 115 10.96 -15.82 0.81
N ARG A 116 10.19 -16.61 1.57
CA ARG A 116 10.71 -17.56 2.56
C ARG A 116 11.67 -18.56 1.91
N SER A 117 11.24 -19.26 0.86
CA SER A 117 12.10 -20.22 0.15
C SER A 117 13.32 -19.54 -0.47
N SER A 118 13.15 -18.32 -0.97
CA SER A 118 14.23 -17.49 -1.53
C SER A 118 15.30 -17.15 -0.49
N LEU A 119 14.91 -16.76 0.73
CA LEU A 119 15.83 -16.48 1.83
C LEU A 119 16.57 -17.73 2.27
N GLU A 120 15.87 -18.86 2.43
CA GLU A 120 16.46 -20.15 2.77
C GLU A 120 17.51 -20.59 1.74
N ARG A 121 17.21 -20.46 0.44
CA ARG A 121 18.13 -20.80 -0.65
C ARG A 121 19.36 -19.90 -0.69
N LEU A 122 19.22 -18.62 -0.36
CA LEU A 122 20.35 -17.71 -0.18
C LEU A 122 21.10 -17.93 1.15
N ARG A 123 20.64 -18.86 1.99
CA ARG A 123 21.11 -19.08 3.36
C ARG A 123 21.03 -17.79 4.19
N LEU A 124 20.01 -16.97 3.96
CA LEU A 124 19.74 -15.76 4.73
C LEU A 124 18.67 -16.06 5.80
N PRO A 125 18.84 -15.56 7.04
CA PRO A 125 17.82 -15.68 8.06
C PRO A 125 16.52 -15.00 7.63
N ASN A 126 15.39 -15.61 7.96
CA ASN A 126 14.05 -15.02 7.81
C ASN A 126 13.58 -14.33 9.11
N ASP A 127 14.52 -13.92 9.94
CA ASP A 127 14.29 -13.21 11.21
C ASP A 127 15.09 -11.91 11.18
N PHE A 128 14.50 -10.81 11.66
CA PHE A 128 15.11 -9.49 11.55
C PHE A 128 16.42 -9.38 12.33
N ARG A 129 16.48 -9.95 13.55
CA ARG A 129 17.66 -9.87 14.42
C ARG A 129 18.79 -10.72 13.86
N ALA A 130 18.50 -11.95 13.47
CA ALA A 130 19.47 -12.84 12.85
C ALA A 130 19.95 -12.30 11.48
N PHE A 131 19.06 -11.65 10.71
CA PHE A 131 19.44 -11.01 9.45
C PHE A 131 20.41 -9.86 9.69
N GLN A 132 20.12 -8.98 10.65
CA GLN A 132 20.99 -7.87 11.04
C GLN A 132 22.36 -8.38 11.48
N GLN A 133 22.41 -9.38 12.37
CA GLN A 133 23.66 -9.99 12.83
C GLN A 133 24.49 -10.59 11.69
N LYS A 134 23.83 -11.21 10.71
CA LYS A 134 24.52 -11.86 9.59
C LYS A 134 24.97 -10.89 8.50
N ARG A 135 24.21 -9.83 8.25
CA ARG A 135 24.41 -8.93 7.11
C ARG A 135 25.05 -7.62 7.47
N ASP A 136 25.08 -7.28 8.76
CA ASP A 136 25.47 -5.96 9.24
C ASP A 136 24.65 -4.86 8.53
N LYS A 137 23.35 -5.15 8.36
CA LYS A 137 22.37 -4.29 7.70
C LYS A 137 21.05 -4.40 8.42
N GLU A 138 20.48 -3.25 8.73
CA GLU A 138 19.18 -3.15 9.37
C GLU A 138 18.10 -3.09 8.29
N LEU A 139 17.02 -3.84 8.49
CA LEU A 139 15.87 -3.88 7.59
C LEU A 139 14.63 -3.50 8.39
N TYR A 140 13.90 -2.52 7.86
CA TYR A 140 12.63 -2.05 8.40
C TYR A 140 11.55 -2.18 7.34
N LEU A 141 10.39 -2.72 7.74
CA LEU A 141 9.20 -2.83 6.92
C LEU A 141 8.04 -2.19 7.65
N ALA A 142 7.20 -1.44 6.93
CA ALA A 142 6.02 -0.81 7.52
C ALA A 142 4.76 -1.52 7.06
N ALA A 143 3.84 -1.76 7.97
CA ALA A 143 2.47 -2.19 7.70
C ALA A 143 1.48 -1.33 8.49
N CYS A 144 0.19 -1.46 8.19
CA CYS A 144 -0.88 -0.83 8.96
C CYS A 144 -1.78 -1.92 9.53
N ASP A 145 -2.08 -1.83 10.82
CA ASP A 145 -3.15 -2.60 11.45
C ASP A 145 -4.49 -2.00 10.98
N LEU A 146 -5.33 -2.85 10.37
CA LEU A 146 -6.61 -2.44 9.81
C LEU A 146 -7.61 -2.00 10.89
N ASP A 147 -7.63 -2.67 12.03
CA ASP A 147 -8.66 -2.47 13.06
C ASP A 147 -8.37 -1.21 13.89
N THR A 148 -7.10 -0.94 14.17
CA THR A 148 -6.68 0.22 14.98
C THR A 148 -6.24 1.42 14.15
N ALA A 149 -6.11 1.26 12.82
CA ALA A 149 -5.40 2.19 11.95
C ALA A 149 -3.98 2.53 12.47
N GLY A 150 -3.39 1.62 13.24
CA GLY A 150 -2.05 1.74 13.81
C GLY A 150 -0.97 1.42 12.78
N ARG A 151 0.23 1.99 12.95
CA ARG A 151 1.40 1.70 12.12
C ARG A 151 2.17 0.62 12.85
N ALA A 152 2.47 -0.46 12.14
CA ALA A 152 3.42 -1.45 12.60
C ALA A 152 4.75 -1.21 11.87
N VAL A 153 5.79 -0.83 12.61
CA VAL A 153 7.16 -0.85 12.11
C VAL A 153 7.76 -2.19 12.52
N LEU A 154 8.15 -2.98 11.53
CA LEU A 154 8.66 -4.33 11.67
C LEU A 154 10.18 -4.27 11.43
N GLY A 155 10.97 -4.66 12.42
CA GLY A 155 12.40 -4.45 12.42
C GLY A 155 13.09 -5.11 13.62
N HIS A 156 14.42 -5.19 13.57
CA HIS A 156 15.20 -5.95 14.54
C HIS A 156 15.14 -5.40 15.99
N ASP A 157 14.96 -4.10 16.12
CA ASP A 157 14.84 -3.31 17.35
C ASP A 157 13.46 -2.64 17.49
N GLU A 158 12.49 -3.08 16.70
CA GLU A 158 11.09 -2.63 16.72
C GLU A 158 10.20 -3.85 17.04
N ASN A 159 9.09 -4.06 16.31
CA ASN A 159 8.37 -5.32 16.33
C ASN A 159 9.11 -6.36 15.46
N ALA A 160 9.61 -7.40 16.11
CA ALA A 160 10.29 -8.53 15.47
C ALA A 160 9.49 -9.86 15.58
N ASP A 161 8.19 -9.78 15.89
CA ASP A 161 7.34 -10.97 16.09
C ASP A 161 7.03 -11.68 14.77
N LEU A 162 7.07 -10.93 13.66
CA LEU A 162 6.87 -11.46 12.31
C LEU A 162 8.21 -11.81 11.65
N SER A 163 8.23 -12.92 10.91
CA SER A 163 9.34 -13.24 10.02
C SER A 163 9.44 -12.20 8.90
N ILE A 164 10.62 -12.02 8.29
CA ILE A 164 10.81 -11.03 7.20
C ILE A 164 9.81 -11.29 6.06
N SER A 165 9.58 -12.55 5.69
CA SER A 165 8.60 -12.92 4.66
C SER A 165 7.16 -12.53 5.03
N GLN A 166 6.76 -12.72 6.28
CA GLN A 166 5.44 -12.33 6.80
C GLN A 166 5.30 -10.80 6.85
N ALA A 167 6.36 -10.11 7.25
CA ALA A 167 6.40 -8.65 7.24
C ALA A 167 6.25 -8.07 5.84
N VAL A 168 6.86 -8.70 4.82
CA VAL A 168 6.64 -8.32 3.41
C VAL A 168 5.21 -8.61 2.98
N GLN A 169 4.61 -9.73 3.40
CA GLN A 169 3.20 -10.02 3.14
C GLN A 169 2.28 -8.95 3.73
N ALA A 170 2.49 -8.58 4.99
CA ALA A 170 1.74 -7.51 5.66
C ALA A 170 1.91 -6.17 4.93
N SER A 171 3.17 -5.79 4.64
CA SER A 171 3.54 -4.51 4.04
C SER A 171 3.02 -4.31 2.62
N THR A 172 2.77 -5.39 1.88
CA THR A 172 2.34 -5.36 0.47
C THR A 172 0.86 -5.69 0.27
N ALA A 173 0.08 -5.83 1.35
CA ALA A 173 -1.35 -6.13 1.31
C ALA A 173 -2.17 -4.89 0.89
N LEU A 174 -2.02 -4.48 -0.37
CA LEU A 174 -2.71 -3.34 -0.96
C LEU A 174 -4.23 -3.57 -0.94
N PRO A 175 -5.01 -2.71 -0.26
CA PRO A 175 -6.47 -2.83 -0.15
C PRO A 175 -7.15 -2.94 -1.50
N PHE A 176 -8.30 -3.62 -1.52
CA PHE A 176 -9.11 -3.94 -2.70
C PHE A 176 -8.43 -4.94 -3.66
N PHE A 177 -7.10 -4.91 -3.80
CA PHE A 177 -6.36 -5.84 -4.62
C PHE A 177 -6.06 -7.13 -3.86
N PHE A 178 -5.42 -7.03 -2.69
CA PHE A 178 -5.20 -8.12 -1.76
C PHE A 178 -6.19 -8.05 -0.59
N LYS A 179 -6.61 -9.22 -0.08
CA LYS A 179 -7.27 -9.25 1.24
C LYS A 179 -6.27 -8.85 2.33
N PRO A 180 -6.74 -8.35 3.50
CA PRO A 180 -5.88 -8.12 4.64
C PRO A 180 -5.07 -9.38 5.00
N ALA A 181 -3.79 -9.17 5.30
CA ALA A 181 -2.89 -10.24 5.69
C ALA A 181 -3.07 -10.54 7.18
N ARG A 182 -3.93 -11.53 7.48
CA ARG A 182 -4.17 -12.02 8.85
C ARG A 182 -2.94 -12.78 9.36
N ILE A 183 -2.12 -12.17 10.19
CA ILE A 183 -0.89 -12.77 10.74
C ILE A 183 -0.82 -12.49 12.24
N GLY A 184 -0.58 -13.51 13.06
CA GLY A 184 -0.52 -13.35 14.52
C GLY A 184 -1.83 -12.84 15.15
N GLY A 185 -2.98 -13.02 14.48
CA GLY A 185 -4.27 -12.51 14.96
C GLY A 185 -4.53 -11.04 14.66
N VAL A 186 -3.69 -10.39 13.86
CA VAL A 186 -3.87 -8.99 13.40
C VAL A 186 -4.10 -8.99 11.89
N ASP A 187 -5.01 -8.15 11.40
CA ASP A 187 -5.26 -7.94 9.97
C ASP A 187 -4.42 -6.77 9.45
N TYR A 188 -3.31 -7.09 8.77
CA TYR A 188 -2.43 -6.07 8.22
C TYR A 188 -2.81 -5.67 6.80
N ILE A 189 -2.64 -4.38 6.49
CA ILE A 189 -2.73 -3.80 5.15
C ILE A 189 -1.44 -3.04 4.82
N ASP A 190 -1.30 -2.65 3.54
CA ASP A 190 -0.13 -1.95 3.01
C ASP A 190 0.31 -0.75 3.85
N GLY A 191 1.62 -0.68 4.15
CA GLY A 191 2.18 0.34 5.04
C GLY A 191 2.19 1.75 4.44
N GLY A 192 2.14 1.87 3.11
CA GLY A 192 2.11 3.15 2.40
C GLY A 192 0.82 3.94 2.63
N ILE A 193 -0.23 3.28 3.12
CA ILE A 193 -1.52 3.92 3.44
C ILE A 193 -1.36 4.86 4.64
N ARG A 194 -0.63 4.44 5.68
CA ARG A 194 -0.50 5.20 6.93
C ARG A 194 0.64 6.21 6.90
N ASN A 195 1.83 5.87 6.40
CA ASN A 195 2.94 6.80 6.22
C ASN A 195 3.55 6.63 4.82
N THR A 196 3.65 7.71 4.03
CA THR A 196 4.30 7.65 2.72
C THR A 196 5.82 7.65 2.89
N ALA A 197 6.52 6.70 2.24
CA ALA A 197 7.98 6.53 2.19
C ALA A 197 8.71 6.25 3.52
N ASN A 198 8.06 6.35 4.69
CA ASN A 198 8.62 6.02 6.00
C ASN A 198 9.98 6.69 6.29
N ILE A 199 10.21 7.90 5.76
CA ILE A 199 11.45 8.68 5.97
C ILE A 199 11.72 8.91 7.46
N ASP A 200 10.65 9.09 8.22
CA ASP A 200 10.66 9.25 9.66
C ASP A 200 11.38 8.11 10.39
N VAL A 201 11.18 6.86 9.96
CA VAL A 201 11.89 5.72 10.55
C VAL A 201 13.39 5.82 10.30
N ALA A 202 13.82 6.19 9.09
CA ALA A 202 15.24 6.36 8.81
C ALA A 202 15.87 7.48 9.68
N ILE A 203 15.15 8.57 9.89
CA ILE A 203 15.57 9.66 10.78
C ILE A 203 15.67 9.20 12.23
N GLU A 204 14.63 8.52 12.75
CA GLU A 204 14.59 8.00 14.12
C GLU A 204 15.71 6.97 14.39
N LYS A 205 16.12 6.23 13.36
CA LYS A 205 17.27 5.32 13.41
C LYS A 205 18.63 6.00 13.18
N GLY A 206 18.66 7.33 13.11
CA GLY A 206 19.89 8.11 13.08
C GLY A 206 20.57 8.18 11.70
N ALA A 207 19.82 8.04 10.61
CA ALA A 207 20.39 8.21 9.28
C ALA A 207 20.71 9.69 8.98
N ASP A 208 21.97 10.00 8.68
CA ASP A 208 22.39 11.35 8.28
C ASP A 208 22.16 11.62 6.78
N LEU A 209 22.10 10.57 5.96
CA LEU A 209 21.77 10.64 4.54
C LEU A 209 20.60 9.70 4.21
N ILE A 210 19.52 10.25 3.66
CA ILE A 210 18.33 9.49 3.30
C ILE A 210 18.09 9.60 1.80
N ILE A 211 18.20 8.47 1.09
CA ILE A 211 17.85 8.38 -0.33
C ILE A 211 16.42 7.86 -0.44
N CYS A 212 15.47 8.76 -0.69
CA CYS A 212 14.06 8.44 -0.81
C CYS A 212 13.67 8.29 -2.28
N TYR A 213 13.26 7.09 -2.70
CA TYR A 213 12.69 6.87 -4.02
C TYR A 213 11.15 6.91 -3.98
N ASN A 214 10.54 7.87 -4.68
CA ASN A 214 9.10 7.95 -4.83
C ASN A 214 8.67 7.76 -6.31
N PRO A 215 8.13 6.59 -6.69
CA PRO A 215 7.61 6.37 -8.04
C PRO A 215 6.22 7.00 -8.25
N PHE A 216 5.56 7.50 -7.21
CA PHE A 216 4.16 7.94 -7.27
C PHE A 216 4.00 9.45 -7.41
N ARG A 217 4.89 10.12 -8.17
CA ARG A 217 4.69 11.53 -8.51
C ARG A 217 3.44 11.69 -9.39
N PRO A 218 2.55 12.67 -9.12
CA PRO A 218 1.40 12.96 -9.95
C PRO A 218 1.85 13.42 -11.34
N PHE A 219 1.08 13.06 -12.36
CA PHE A 219 1.36 13.50 -13.71
C PHE A 219 0.73 14.86 -13.98
N LEU A 220 1.52 15.80 -14.49
CA LEU A 220 1.06 17.13 -14.87
C LEU A 220 0.62 17.11 -16.34
N ASN A 221 -0.68 16.90 -16.56
CA ASN A 221 -1.29 16.91 -17.89
C ASN A 221 -1.65 18.34 -18.32
N ARG A 222 -0.69 19.08 -18.87
CA ARG A 222 -0.94 20.39 -19.49
C ARG A 222 -1.45 20.22 -20.92
N ARG A 223 -2.48 20.97 -21.30
CA ARG A 223 -3.09 20.91 -22.63
C ARG A 223 -2.20 21.50 -23.73
N ASP A 224 -1.30 22.40 -23.35
CA ASP A 224 -0.41 23.13 -24.27
C ASP A 224 0.97 22.48 -24.42
N ASP A 225 1.20 21.30 -23.84
CA ASP A 225 2.49 20.60 -23.86
C ASP A 225 2.53 19.57 -24.99
N GLU A 226 3.59 19.59 -25.82
CA GLU A 226 3.82 18.56 -26.86
C GLU A 226 4.06 17.17 -26.24
N GLU A 227 4.50 17.11 -24.98
CA GLU A 227 4.70 15.88 -24.19
C GLU A 227 3.44 15.43 -23.43
N ALA A 228 2.29 16.06 -23.67
CA ALA A 228 1.03 15.71 -23.02
C ALA A 228 0.69 14.23 -23.22
N PHE A 229 0.27 13.57 -22.13
CA PHE A 229 -0.12 12.17 -22.17
C PHE A 229 -1.22 11.97 -23.21
N ALA A 230 -0.85 11.33 -24.32
CA ALA A 230 -1.71 11.10 -25.45
C ALA A 230 -2.45 12.36 -25.95
N ALA A 231 -1.66 13.37 -26.35
CA ALA A 231 -2.08 14.56 -27.07
C ALA A 231 -3.10 15.45 -26.32
N GLY A 232 -2.96 15.59 -25.00
CA GLY A 232 -3.74 16.55 -24.21
C GLY A 232 -5.15 16.10 -23.86
N THR A 233 -5.54 14.85 -24.16
CA THR A 233 -6.83 14.29 -23.72
C THR A 233 -6.97 14.39 -22.20
N PRO A 234 -8.11 14.87 -21.67
CA PRO A 234 -8.38 14.88 -20.24
C PRO A 234 -8.23 13.49 -19.62
N LEU A 235 -7.60 13.41 -18.44
CA LEU A 235 -7.41 12.13 -17.75
C LEU A 235 -8.74 11.42 -17.42
N ALA A 236 -9.84 12.17 -17.30
CA ALA A 236 -11.18 11.63 -17.08
C ALA A 236 -11.69 10.78 -18.25
N GLU A 237 -11.31 11.11 -19.49
CA GLU A 237 -11.70 10.37 -20.70
C GLU A 237 -10.96 9.03 -20.84
N ARG A 238 -9.92 8.81 -20.01
CA ARG A 238 -9.13 7.57 -19.97
C ARG A 238 -9.70 6.52 -19.00
N GLY A 239 -10.86 6.79 -18.44
CA GLY A 239 -11.59 5.87 -17.58
C GLY A 239 -11.12 5.84 -16.12
N LEU A 240 -11.87 5.06 -15.32
CA LEU A 240 -11.78 5.04 -13.86
C LEU A 240 -10.37 4.72 -13.34
N PHE A 241 -9.66 3.77 -13.94
CA PHE A 241 -8.32 3.38 -13.48
C PHE A 241 -7.29 4.50 -13.63
N THR A 242 -7.39 5.31 -14.68
CA THR A 242 -6.48 6.46 -14.88
C THR A 242 -6.74 7.53 -13.83
N VAL A 243 -8.01 7.83 -13.57
CA VAL A 243 -8.43 8.75 -12.50
C VAL A 243 -7.96 8.24 -11.14
N ALA A 244 -8.20 6.96 -10.82
CA ALA A 244 -7.78 6.35 -9.57
C ALA A 244 -6.25 6.38 -9.38
N ASN A 245 -5.47 6.08 -10.43
CA ASN A 245 -4.01 6.17 -10.41
C ASN A 245 -3.54 7.61 -10.15
N GLN A 246 -4.14 8.61 -10.80
CA GLN A 246 -3.80 10.03 -10.57
C GLN A 246 -4.16 10.48 -9.16
N VAL A 247 -5.34 10.12 -8.65
CA VAL A 247 -5.78 10.44 -7.28
C VAL A 247 -4.85 9.79 -6.26
N PHE A 248 -4.55 8.49 -6.42
CA PHE A 248 -3.62 7.77 -5.56
C PHE A 248 -2.24 8.44 -5.53
N ARG A 249 -1.65 8.74 -6.69
CA ARG A 249 -0.38 9.46 -6.80
C ARG A 249 -0.43 10.83 -6.11
N THR A 250 -1.53 11.57 -6.28
CA THR A 250 -1.73 12.88 -5.64
C THR A 250 -1.75 12.78 -4.12
N LEU A 251 -2.48 11.82 -3.56
CA LEU A 251 -2.55 11.60 -2.11
C LEU A 251 -1.20 11.19 -1.54
N VAL A 252 -0.54 10.21 -2.18
CA VAL A 252 0.77 9.70 -1.76
C VAL A 252 1.82 10.82 -1.79
N HIS A 253 1.92 11.55 -2.90
CA HIS A 253 2.90 12.62 -3.07
C HIS A 253 2.65 13.83 -2.17
N SER A 254 1.39 14.26 -1.99
CA SER A 254 1.07 15.37 -1.08
C SER A 254 1.49 15.06 0.35
N ARG A 255 1.24 13.83 0.81
CA ARG A 255 1.66 13.37 2.15
C ARG A 255 3.16 13.28 2.29
N LEU A 256 3.86 12.78 1.26
CA LEU A 256 5.32 12.78 1.22
C LEU A 256 5.89 14.21 1.34
N ARG A 257 5.28 15.15 0.61
CA ARG A 257 5.71 16.55 0.61
C ARG A 257 5.55 17.19 1.98
N ILE A 258 4.41 16.97 2.65
CA ILE A 258 4.16 17.40 4.02
C ILE A 258 5.17 16.78 4.98
N ALA A 259 5.44 15.48 4.88
CA ALA A 259 6.41 14.80 5.72
C ALA A 259 7.82 15.40 5.57
N ILE A 260 8.27 15.59 4.33
CA ILE A 260 9.58 16.23 4.07
C ILE A 260 9.61 17.67 4.61
N GLN A 261 8.58 18.48 4.36
CA GLN A 261 8.51 19.86 4.86
C GLN A 261 8.60 19.95 6.39
N ARG A 262 7.99 18.98 7.09
CA ARG A 262 8.09 18.88 8.55
C ARG A 262 9.54 18.65 8.98
N TYR A 263 10.29 17.78 8.29
CA TYR A 263 11.68 17.49 8.62
C TYR A 263 12.65 18.59 8.21
N VAL A 264 12.40 19.30 7.10
CA VAL A 264 13.16 20.50 6.73
C VAL A 264 13.09 21.54 7.85
N SER A 265 11.92 21.68 8.47
CA SER A 265 11.66 22.65 9.54
C SER A 265 12.12 22.18 10.93
N ASP A 266 12.47 20.90 11.09
CA ASP A 266 12.83 20.32 12.39
C ASP A 266 14.34 20.48 12.63
N THR A 267 14.70 21.41 13.52
CA THR A 267 16.10 21.67 13.91
C THR A 267 16.85 20.47 14.50
N ARG A 268 16.15 19.39 14.87
CA ARG A 268 16.76 18.17 15.41
C ARG A 268 17.34 17.27 14.33
N PHE A 269 16.81 17.32 13.11
CA PHE A 269 17.35 16.55 11.99
C PHE A 269 18.51 17.32 11.35
N ARG A 270 19.71 16.74 11.41
CA ARG A 270 20.93 17.31 10.84
C ARG A 270 21.47 16.35 9.78
N GLY A 271 20.75 16.24 8.68
CA GLY A 271 21.09 15.36 7.57
C GLY A 271 20.53 15.85 6.24
N ASP A 272 20.82 15.11 5.18
CA ASP A 272 20.32 15.39 3.83
C ASP A 272 19.30 14.34 3.38
N ILE A 273 18.22 14.80 2.75
CA ILE A 273 17.24 13.95 2.07
C ILE A 273 17.39 14.15 0.57
N LEU A 274 17.78 13.08 -0.13
CA LEU A 274 17.82 12.97 -1.57
C LEU A 274 16.51 12.34 -2.08
N LEU A 275 15.58 13.17 -2.55
CA LEU A 275 14.31 12.70 -3.12
C LEU A 275 14.46 12.41 -4.63
N LEU A 276 14.28 11.15 -5.01
CA LEU A 276 14.30 10.67 -6.38
C LEU A 276 12.88 10.41 -6.88
N GLU A 277 12.44 11.20 -7.86
CA GLU A 277 11.11 11.13 -8.46
C GLU A 277 11.17 11.11 -9.99
N PRO A 278 10.16 10.51 -10.67
CA PRO A 278 10.00 10.66 -12.10
C PRO A 278 9.67 12.10 -12.50
N ARG A 279 9.90 12.43 -13.77
CA ARG A 279 9.58 13.77 -14.30
C ARG A 279 8.06 13.99 -14.28
N GLU A 280 7.67 15.24 -14.10
CA GLU A 280 6.26 15.67 -13.94
C GLU A 280 5.44 15.39 -15.20
N HIS A 281 6.11 15.42 -16.35
CA HIS A 281 5.57 15.17 -17.68
C HIS A 281 5.97 13.81 -18.25
N ASP A 282 6.41 12.86 -17.40
CA ASP A 282 6.78 11.52 -17.87
C ASP A 282 5.56 10.64 -18.16
N ALA A 283 5.03 10.77 -19.37
CA ALA A 283 3.86 10.03 -19.84
C ALA A 283 4.10 8.50 -19.86
N GLU A 284 5.31 8.06 -20.21
CA GLU A 284 5.67 6.65 -20.22
C GLU A 284 5.69 6.06 -18.80
N PHE A 285 6.26 6.79 -17.84
CA PHE A 285 6.26 6.38 -16.43
C PHE A 285 4.85 6.44 -15.81
N PHE A 286 4.03 7.43 -16.18
CA PHE A 286 2.63 7.53 -15.73
C PHE A 286 1.78 6.35 -16.23
N GLY A 287 1.97 5.95 -17.49
CA GLY A 287 1.27 4.82 -18.10
C GLY A 287 1.74 3.43 -17.61
N THR A 288 2.76 3.37 -16.77
CA THR A 288 3.24 2.12 -16.17
C THR A 288 2.26 1.65 -15.11
N ASN A 289 1.72 0.43 -15.29
CA ASN A 289 0.82 -0.20 -14.32
C ASN A 289 1.63 -1.17 -13.44
N PRO A 290 1.87 -0.85 -12.15
CA PRO A 290 2.65 -1.70 -11.25
C PRO A 290 1.95 -3.03 -10.93
N LEU A 291 0.63 -3.10 -11.07
CA LEU A 291 -0.16 -4.31 -10.86
C LEU A 291 -0.23 -5.19 -12.11
N ALA A 292 0.32 -4.76 -13.26
CA ALA A 292 0.34 -5.55 -14.49
C ALA A 292 1.68 -6.31 -14.61
N PHE A 293 1.72 -7.53 -14.07
CA PHE A 293 2.92 -8.38 -14.04
C PHE A 293 3.50 -8.66 -15.43
N TRP A 294 2.66 -8.69 -16.47
CA TRP A 294 3.12 -8.83 -17.86
C TRP A 294 3.94 -7.62 -18.34
N LYS A 295 3.74 -6.43 -17.78
CA LYS A 295 4.52 -5.21 -18.04
C LYS A 295 5.73 -5.05 -17.10
N ARG A 296 6.13 -6.08 -16.36
CA ARG A 296 7.24 -6.01 -15.40
C ARG A 296 8.57 -5.59 -16.04
N ALA A 297 8.87 -6.08 -17.25
CA ALA A 297 10.10 -5.75 -17.96
C ALA A 297 10.15 -4.25 -18.32
N ASP A 298 9.03 -3.72 -18.83
CA ASP A 298 8.89 -2.29 -19.08
C ASP A 298 9.00 -1.47 -17.79
N SER A 299 8.36 -1.92 -16.71
CA SER A 299 8.39 -1.22 -15.42
C SER A 299 9.83 -1.12 -14.86
N ILE A 300 10.63 -2.18 -14.98
CA ILE A 300 12.05 -2.17 -14.58
C ILE A 300 12.84 -1.20 -15.45
N ARG A 301 12.64 -1.24 -16.77
CA ARG A 301 13.30 -0.36 -17.71
C ARG A 301 12.99 1.10 -17.39
N GLN A 302 11.71 1.44 -17.24
CA GLN A 302 11.27 2.79 -16.90
C GLN A 302 11.79 3.25 -15.55
N GLY A 303 11.75 2.39 -14.52
CA GLY A 303 12.34 2.69 -13.21
C GLY A 303 13.82 3.00 -13.27
N PHE A 304 14.59 2.17 -13.98
CA PHE A 304 16.02 2.36 -14.16
C PHE A 304 16.35 3.64 -14.93
N GLU A 305 15.67 3.86 -16.07
CA GLU A 305 15.91 5.04 -16.91
C GLU A 305 15.49 6.33 -16.21
N SER A 306 14.36 6.33 -15.51
CA SER A 306 13.91 7.48 -14.72
C SER A 306 14.95 7.90 -13.68
N VAL A 307 15.45 6.96 -12.87
CA VAL A 307 16.46 7.26 -11.84
C VAL A 307 17.78 7.70 -12.49
N ARG A 308 18.23 7.01 -13.55
CA ARG A 308 19.47 7.35 -14.24
C ARG A 308 19.41 8.76 -14.82
N VAL A 309 18.35 9.11 -15.55
CA VAL A 309 18.17 10.44 -16.13
C VAL A 309 18.12 11.48 -15.02
N SER A 310 17.36 11.26 -13.95
CA SER A 310 17.30 12.20 -12.82
C SER A 310 18.67 12.42 -12.14
N ILE A 311 19.47 11.38 -11.96
CA ILE A 311 20.83 11.50 -11.38
C ILE A 311 21.80 12.15 -12.37
N GLU A 312 21.76 11.79 -13.66
CA GLU A 312 22.68 12.36 -14.67
C GLU A 312 22.40 13.85 -14.92
N SER A 313 21.12 14.25 -15.00
CA SER A 313 20.72 15.65 -15.21
C SER A 313 21.04 16.55 -14.02
N ASN A 314 21.12 16.00 -12.81
CA ASN A 314 21.40 16.73 -11.57
C ASN A 314 22.76 16.35 -10.96
N TYR A 315 23.67 15.78 -11.74
CA TYR A 315 24.93 15.25 -11.23
C TYR A 315 25.76 16.30 -10.49
N ASP A 316 25.76 17.53 -10.97
CA ASP A 316 26.57 18.62 -10.40
C ASP A 316 26.05 19.06 -9.02
N GLU A 317 24.78 18.77 -8.69
CA GLU A 317 24.19 18.97 -7.36
C GLU A 317 24.33 17.72 -6.47
N VAL A 318 24.11 16.53 -7.04
CA VAL A 318 24.09 15.25 -6.28
C VAL A 318 25.50 14.80 -5.89
N ALA A 319 26.50 14.99 -6.76
CA ALA A 319 27.85 14.51 -6.50
C ALA A 319 28.52 15.18 -5.29
N PRO A 320 28.49 16.53 -5.14
CA PRO A 320 28.99 17.17 -3.92
C PRO A 320 28.23 16.74 -2.67
N LEU A 321 26.90 16.59 -2.75
CA LEU A 321 26.09 16.13 -1.62
C LEU A 321 26.49 14.74 -1.14
N LEU A 322 26.60 13.77 -2.05
CA LEU A 322 26.99 12.40 -1.72
C LEU A 322 28.45 12.35 -1.21
N ALA A 323 29.34 13.18 -1.75
CA ALA A 323 30.72 13.28 -1.30
C ALA A 323 30.85 13.70 0.17
N ARG A 324 29.94 14.53 0.71
CA ARG A 324 29.90 14.89 2.15
C ARG A 324 29.74 13.66 3.07
N TYR A 325 29.15 12.59 2.55
CA TYR A 325 28.95 11.32 3.26
C TYR A 325 29.94 10.23 2.82
N GLY A 326 31.01 10.60 2.11
CA GLY A 326 32.03 9.66 1.63
C GLY A 326 31.59 8.80 0.43
N LEU A 327 30.53 9.21 -0.29
CA LEU A 327 30.02 8.52 -1.47
C LEU A 327 30.48 9.23 -2.74
N GLU A 328 31.54 8.72 -3.37
CA GLU A 328 32.05 9.27 -4.63
C GLU A 328 31.23 8.83 -5.84
N MET A 329 30.92 9.79 -6.72
CA MET A 329 30.27 9.53 -8.00
C MET A 329 31.27 9.62 -9.15
N ASP A 330 31.20 8.67 -10.09
CA ASP A 330 31.92 8.72 -11.36
C ASP A 330 30.93 8.62 -12.53
N ARG A 331 30.74 9.77 -13.20
CA ARG A 331 29.88 9.91 -14.39
C ARG A 331 30.27 8.93 -15.50
N SER A 332 31.57 8.72 -15.71
CA SER A 332 32.08 7.89 -16.81
C SER A 332 31.77 6.40 -16.57
N SER A 333 31.99 5.92 -15.34
CA SER A 333 31.68 4.54 -14.96
C SER A 333 30.18 4.28 -14.92
N ALA A 334 29.37 5.25 -14.45
CA ALA A 334 27.92 5.14 -14.47
C ALA A 334 27.39 4.97 -15.90
N ARG A 335 27.79 5.86 -16.82
CA ARG A 335 27.39 5.80 -18.25
C ARG A 335 27.84 4.50 -18.93
N ARG A 336 29.06 4.05 -18.66
CA ARG A 336 29.60 2.79 -19.20
C ARG A 336 28.78 1.58 -18.72
N ARG A 337 28.46 1.51 -17.42
CA ARG A 337 27.64 0.43 -16.86
C ARG A 337 26.21 0.45 -17.39
N ALA A 338 25.60 1.63 -17.54
CA ALA A 338 24.27 1.79 -18.10
C ALA A 338 24.20 1.31 -19.56
N ARG A 339 25.16 1.73 -20.41
CA ARG A 339 25.26 1.26 -21.81
C ARG A 339 25.38 -0.26 -21.91
N ARG A 340 26.22 -0.87 -21.06
CA ARG A 340 26.39 -2.33 -21.01
C ARG A 340 25.10 -3.04 -20.60
N LEU A 341 24.36 -2.50 -19.62
CA LEU A 341 23.08 -3.06 -19.18
C LEU A 341 22.04 -2.99 -20.30
N ARG A 342 21.86 -1.81 -20.93
CA ARG A 342 20.93 -1.61 -22.05
C ARG A 342 21.19 -2.58 -23.20
N SER A 343 22.46 -2.69 -23.62
CA SER A 343 22.87 -3.60 -24.70
C SER A 343 22.56 -5.05 -24.34
N LYS A 344 22.87 -5.47 -23.11
CA LYS A 344 22.57 -6.83 -22.64
C LYS A 344 21.07 -7.14 -22.59
N GLN A 345 20.24 -6.14 -22.31
CA GLN A 345 18.80 -6.26 -22.15
C GLN A 345 18.02 -5.96 -23.45
N GLY A 346 18.69 -5.53 -24.52
CA GLY A 346 18.04 -5.15 -25.77
C GLY A 346 17.14 -3.93 -25.66
N TRP A 347 17.33 -3.07 -24.64
CA TRP A 347 16.50 -1.89 -24.44
C TRP A 347 16.81 -0.84 -25.51
N ARG A 348 15.81 -0.55 -26.37
CA ARG A 348 15.91 0.54 -27.36
C ARG A 348 15.87 1.89 -26.65
N VAL A 349 16.67 2.83 -27.14
CA VAL A 349 16.65 4.22 -26.69
C VAL A 349 15.31 4.84 -27.12
N SER A 350 14.53 5.34 -26.16
CA SER A 350 13.34 6.15 -26.47
C SER A 350 13.79 7.46 -27.12
N SER A 351 13.04 7.93 -28.12
CA SER A 351 13.32 9.08 -28.99
C SER A 351 13.51 10.42 -28.24
N GLN A 352 13.29 10.47 -26.93
CA GLN A 352 13.52 11.63 -26.08
C GLN A 352 15.01 11.88 -25.74
N GLU A 353 15.94 11.00 -26.15
CA GLU A 353 17.38 11.18 -25.88
C GLU A 353 18.10 12.08 -26.91
N THR A 354 17.42 12.54 -27.98
CA THR A 354 17.98 13.53 -28.92
C THR A 354 17.83 14.94 -28.39
N ALA A 355 18.90 15.39 -27.73
CA ALA A 355 19.21 16.73 -27.24
C ALA A 355 18.72 17.05 -25.81
N PRO A 356 19.61 17.54 -24.91
CA PRO A 356 19.17 18.29 -23.77
C PRO A 356 18.62 19.62 -24.30
N ARG A 357 17.31 19.68 -24.55
CA ARG A 357 16.63 20.98 -24.48
C ARG A 357 16.79 21.47 -23.03
N PRO A 358 17.01 22.77 -22.79
CA PRO A 358 16.95 23.32 -21.44
C PRO A 358 15.48 23.28 -21.00
N ALA A 359 14.99 22.08 -20.67
CA ALA A 359 13.78 21.92 -19.90
C ALA A 359 14.06 22.44 -18.49
N PRO A 360 13.09 23.10 -17.82
CA PRO A 360 13.30 23.64 -16.50
C PRO A 360 13.84 22.53 -15.59
N ALA A 361 14.95 22.86 -14.91
CA ALA A 361 15.73 21.93 -14.09
C ALA A 361 14.81 20.93 -13.39
N THR A 362 15.06 19.65 -13.62
CA THR A 362 14.40 18.58 -12.86
C THR A 362 14.71 18.87 -11.40
N ARG A 363 13.79 19.46 -10.64
CA ARG A 363 14.05 19.80 -9.23
C ARG A 363 14.14 18.51 -8.44
N LEU A 364 15.32 17.94 -8.42
CA LEU A 364 15.71 16.98 -7.42
C LEU A 364 15.67 17.75 -6.10
N HIS A 365 14.72 17.38 -5.26
CA HIS A 365 14.54 18.05 -3.99
C HIS A 365 15.63 17.54 -3.05
N VAL A 366 16.79 18.18 -3.14
CA VAL A 366 17.77 18.17 -2.07
C VAL A 366 17.20 19.01 -0.95
N VAL A 367 16.89 18.35 0.16
CA VAL A 367 16.66 19.03 1.42
C VAL A 367 17.90 18.79 2.26
N GLY A 368 18.64 19.86 2.54
CA GLY A 368 19.81 19.86 3.40
C GLY A 368 19.80 21.08 4.31
N ALA A 369 20.50 20.97 5.43
CA ALA A 369 20.80 22.08 6.35
C ALA A 369 22.08 22.83 5.95
#